data_AF-A0A9D5RZ89-F1
#
_entry.id   AF-A0A9D5RZ89-F1
#
_cell.length_a   1.000
_cell.length_b   1.000
_cell.length_c   1.000
_cell.angle_alpha   90.00
_cell.angle_beta   90.00
_cell.angle_gamma   90.00
#
_symmetry.space_group_name_H-M   'P 1'
#
loop_
_entity.id
_entity.type
_entity.pdbx_description
1 polymer ?
#
loop_
_entity_poly.entity_id
_entity_poly.type
_entity_poly.pdbx_seq_one_letter_code
_entity_poly.pdbx_strand_id
1 'polypeptide(L)'
;MKTLKYAPHYDEIVSYVFDENDFITKRIINYYQEYLLGTIKCNNYRIRSLDKTIYEYLNNIKFQTYVYAYLEELEDSNDGIDYYNNLDINLPKLYRSFEKESLEVISSTRWL
;
A
#
# COMPACT_ATOMS: atom_id res chain seq x y z
N MET A 1 8.52 21.36 -3.65
CA MET A 1 8.62 20.02 -4.29
C MET A 1 7.48 19.83 -5.27
N LYS A 2 7.75 19.42 -6.53
CA LYS A 2 6.73 19.27 -7.58
C LYS A 2 5.91 17.97 -7.50
N THR A 3 6.32 17.01 -6.68
CA THR A 3 5.74 15.66 -6.56
C THR A 3 4.58 15.58 -5.57
N LEU A 4 4.62 16.33 -4.46
CA LEU A 4 3.58 16.31 -3.41
C LEU A 4 2.17 16.67 -3.90
N LYS A 5 2.05 17.50 -4.95
CA LYS A 5 0.74 17.83 -5.56
C LYS A 5 0.00 16.61 -6.14
N TYR A 6 0.67 15.47 -6.28
CA TYR A 6 0.10 14.21 -6.73
C TYR A 6 -0.15 13.22 -5.59
N ALA A 7 0.19 13.61 -4.35
CA ALA A 7 0.09 12.81 -3.14
C ALA A 7 -0.77 13.57 -2.11
N PRO A 8 -2.09 13.70 -2.34
CA PRO A 8 -2.97 14.46 -1.46
C PRO A 8 -3.01 13.95 -0.02
N HIS A 9 -2.74 12.66 0.22
CA HIS A 9 -2.77 12.06 1.56
C HIS A 9 -1.38 12.03 2.23
N TYR A 10 -0.37 12.69 1.66
CA TYR A 10 0.99 12.63 2.15
C TYR A 10 1.10 12.89 3.65
N ASP A 11 0.57 14.02 4.12
CA ASP A 11 0.67 14.45 5.52
C ASP A 11 0.00 13.43 6.46
N GLU A 12 -1.16 12.89 6.06
CA GLU A 12 -1.89 11.87 6.82
C GLU A 12 -1.10 10.56 6.92
N ILE A 13 -0.50 10.13 5.81
CA ILE A 13 0.28 8.89 5.74
C ILE A 13 1.55 8.99 6.61
N VAL A 14 2.29 10.10 6.49
CA VAL A 14 3.59 10.24 7.19
C VAL A 14 3.44 10.55 8.68
N SER A 15 2.29 11.07 9.09
CA SER A 15 1.96 11.32 10.50
C SER A 15 1.15 10.21 11.14
N TYR A 16 0.88 9.12 10.41
CA TYR A 16 0.13 7.99 10.93
C TYR A 16 0.79 7.41 12.18
N VAL A 17 -0.02 7.17 13.21
CA VAL A 17 0.43 6.62 14.50
C VAL A 17 0.19 5.11 14.47
N PHE A 18 1.26 4.34 14.63
CA PHE A 18 1.25 2.88 14.64
C PHE A 18 2.09 2.33 15.80
N ASP A 19 1.90 1.06 16.14
CA ASP A 19 2.69 0.38 17.18
C ASP A 19 4.16 0.34 16.79
N GLU A 20 5.08 0.60 17.73
CA GLU A 20 6.52 0.63 17.42
C GLU A 20 7.05 -0.72 16.90
N ASN A 21 6.38 -1.83 17.23
CA ASN A 21 6.71 -3.18 16.79
C ASN A 21 6.07 -3.54 15.43
N ASP A 22 5.28 -2.65 14.85
CA ASP A 22 4.67 -2.85 13.54
C ASP A 22 5.66 -2.51 12.41
N PHE A 23 6.55 -3.48 12.14
CA PHE A 23 7.60 -3.35 11.14
C PHE A 23 7.07 -3.20 9.72
N ILE A 24 5.90 -3.77 9.41
CA ILE A 24 5.29 -3.71 8.07
C ILE A 24 4.82 -2.29 7.79
N THR A 25 3.99 -1.71 8.67
CA THR A 25 3.51 -0.33 8.50
C THR A 25 4.68 0.64 8.43
N LYS A 26 5.66 0.49 9.33
CA LYS A 26 6.87 1.31 9.35
C LYS A 26 7.61 1.28 8.02
N ARG A 27 7.77 0.10 7.43
CA ARG A 27 8.50 -0.09 6.17
C ARG A 27 7.76 0.51 4.98
N ILE A 28 6.42 0.36 4.94
CA ILE A 28 5.56 0.96 3.91
C ILE A 28 5.67 2.49 3.95
N ILE A 29 5.53 3.10 5.13
CA ILE A 29 5.59 4.56 5.28
C ILE A 29 6.98 5.10 4.93
N ASN A 30 8.05 4.46 5.43
CA ASN A 30 9.42 4.88 5.12
C ASN A 30 9.71 4.81 3.61
N TYR A 31 9.33 3.71 2.95
CA TYR A 31 9.47 3.57 1.50
C TYR A 31 8.73 4.69 0.77
N TYR A 32 7.49 4.99 1.17
CA TYR A 32 6.69 6.03 0.54
C TYR A 32 7.31 7.43 0.70
N GLN A 33 7.85 7.74 1.88
CA GLN A 33 8.61 8.97 2.11
C GLN A 33 9.83 9.04 1.19
N GLU A 34 10.68 8.00 1.19
CA GLU A 34 11.87 7.93 0.33
C GLU A 34 11.51 8.06 -1.16
N TYR A 35 10.43 7.39 -1.59
CA TYR A 35 9.95 7.43 -2.96
C TYR A 35 9.54 8.84 -3.39
N LEU A 36 8.81 9.58 -2.55
CA LEU A 36 8.34 10.92 -2.88
C LEU A 36 9.43 12.00 -2.78
N LEU A 37 10.36 11.83 -1.84
CA LEU A 37 11.46 12.77 -1.60
C LEU A 37 12.64 12.54 -2.56
N GLY A 38 12.93 11.28 -2.91
CA GLY A 38 14.10 10.89 -3.71
C GLY A 38 13.91 11.00 -5.22
N THR A 39 12.67 11.06 -5.72
CA THR A 39 12.44 10.92 -7.16
C THR A 39 12.42 12.24 -7.92
N ILE A 40 13.47 12.50 -8.73
CA ILE A 40 13.61 13.71 -9.57
C ILE A 40 12.71 13.65 -10.85
N LYS A 41 12.34 12.44 -11.30
CA LYS A 41 11.43 12.18 -12.43
C LYS A 41 10.51 11.02 -12.11
N CYS A 42 9.37 11.28 -11.48
CA CYS A 42 8.40 10.24 -11.14
C CYS A 42 7.16 10.32 -12.03
N ASN A 43 6.57 9.17 -12.32
CA ASN A 43 5.31 9.09 -13.02
C ASN A 43 4.17 9.51 -12.09
N ASN A 44 3.54 10.66 -12.38
CA ASN A 44 2.46 11.22 -11.58
C ASN A 44 1.31 10.23 -11.30
N TYR A 45 1.03 9.34 -12.25
CA TYR A 45 0.00 8.31 -12.07
C TYR A 45 0.42 7.28 -11.02
N ARG A 46 1.69 6.87 -11.00
CA ARG A 46 2.21 5.94 -9.99
C ARG A 46 2.17 6.56 -8.60
N ILE A 47 2.58 7.82 -8.47
CA ILE A 47 2.47 8.55 -7.20
C ILE A 47 1.03 8.54 -6.69
N ARG A 48 0.06 8.95 -7.53
CA ARG A 48 -1.36 8.97 -7.13
C ARG A 48 -1.87 7.59 -6.75
N SER A 49 -1.49 6.57 -7.50
CA SER A 49 -1.92 5.20 -7.23
C SER A 49 -1.35 4.70 -5.91
N LEU A 50 -0.07 4.96 -5.64
CA LEU A 50 0.59 4.57 -4.41
C LEU A 50 0.03 5.35 -3.21
N ASP A 51 -0.12 6.66 -3.32
CA ASP A 51 -0.70 7.53 -2.30
C ASP A 51 -2.09 7.05 -1.86
N LYS A 52 -2.99 6.85 -2.84
CA LYS A 52 -4.32 6.30 -2.55
C LYS A 52 -4.23 4.93 -1.88
N THR A 53 -3.36 4.06 -2.39
CA THR A 53 -3.28 2.68 -1.87
C THR A 53 -2.79 2.64 -0.44
N ILE A 54 -1.77 3.43 -0.09
CA ILE A 54 -1.26 3.47 1.28
C ILE A 54 -2.28 4.11 2.21
N TYR A 55 -2.95 5.17 1.77
CA TYR A 55 -4.06 5.74 2.53
C TYR A 55 -5.15 4.70 2.84
N GLU A 56 -5.54 3.90 1.83
CA GLU A 56 -6.49 2.80 2.01
C GLU A 56 -5.93 1.71 2.93
N TYR A 57 -4.66 1.35 2.81
CA TYR A 57 -4.02 0.39 3.72
C TYR A 57 -4.11 0.84 5.18
N LEU A 58 -3.90 2.13 5.46
CA LEU A 58 -3.95 2.67 6.82
C LEU A 58 -5.37 2.85 7.36
N ASN A 59 -6.36 3.07 6.50
CA ASN A 59 -7.73 3.42 6.91
C ASN A 59 -8.77 2.32 6.68
N ASN A 60 -8.44 1.26 5.95
CA ASN A 60 -9.32 0.14 5.67
C ASN A 60 -8.80 -1.13 6.35
N ILE A 61 -9.34 -1.43 7.54
CA ILE A 61 -8.93 -2.58 8.36
C ILE A 61 -8.93 -3.91 7.58
N LYS A 62 -9.87 -4.11 6.65
CA LYS A 62 -9.94 -5.34 5.86
C LYS A 62 -8.78 -5.45 4.88
N PHE A 63 -8.47 -4.33 4.22
CA PHE A 63 -7.32 -4.30 3.32
C PHE A 63 -6.01 -4.38 4.10
N GLN A 64 -5.92 -3.73 5.26
CA GLN A 64 -4.80 -3.85 6.17
C GLN A 64 -4.54 -5.33 6.52
N THR A 65 -5.54 -6.02 7.07
CA THR A 65 -5.43 -7.45 7.42
C THR A 65 -5.04 -8.32 6.22
N TYR A 66 -5.59 -8.04 5.04
CA TYR A 66 -5.24 -8.74 3.81
C TYR A 66 -3.75 -8.56 3.44
N VAL A 67 -3.23 -7.33 3.58
CA VAL A 67 -1.80 -7.04 3.35
C VAL A 67 -0.91 -7.77 4.37
N TYR A 68 -1.29 -7.80 5.66
CA TYR A 68 -0.52 -8.55 6.66
C TYR A 68 -0.43 -10.04 6.32
N ALA A 69 -1.58 -10.67 6.04
CA ALA A 69 -1.60 -12.09 5.69
C ALA A 69 -0.73 -12.37 4.46
N TYR A 70 -0.84 -11.54 3.42
CA TYR A 70 -0.04 -11.70 2.21
C TYR A 70 1.47 -11.52 2.45
N LEU A 71 1.87 -10.57 3.30
CA LEU A 71 3.28 -10.31 3.58
C LEU A 71 3.88 -11.33 4.56
N GLU A 72 3.09 -11.85 5.49
CA GLU A 72 3.48 -12.94 6.38
C GLU A 72 3.76 -14.22 5.58
N GLU A 73 2.94 -14.54 4.58
CA GLU A 73 3.19 -15.65 3.64
C GLU A 73 4.48 -15.48 2.83
N LEU A 74 4.91 -14.23 2.60
CA LEU A 74 6.12 -13.92 1.84
C LEU A 74 7.40 -13.90 2.69
N GLU A 75 7.31 -13.75 4.02
CA GLU A 75 8.48 -13.63 4.90
C GLU A 75 9.37 -14.89 4.89
N ASP A 76 8.79 -16.06 4.60
CA ASP A 76 9.52 -17.33 4.47
C ASP A 76 10.10 -17.57 3.06
N SER A 77 9.97 -16.60 2.15
CA SER A 77 10.38 -16.71 0.74
C SER A 77 11.38 -15.63 0.33
N ASN A 78 12.26 -15.94 -0.63
CA ASN A 78 13.11 -14.92 -1.27
C ASN A 78 12.28 -13.81 -1.96
N ASP A 79 11.00 -14.06 -2.22
CA ASP A 79 10.09 -13.13 -2.90
C ASP A 79 9.71 -11.94 -2.00
N GLY A 80 9.86 -12.03 -0.68
CA GLY A 80 9.57 -10.94 0.26
C GLY A 80 10.47 -9.72 0.10
N ILE A 81 11.78 -9.93 -0.15
CA ILE A 81 12.74 -8.82 -0.37
C ILE A 81 12.39 -8.05 -1.66
N ASP A 82 12.10 -8.79 -2.73
CA ASP A 82 11.71 -8.22 -4.02
C ASP A 82 10.36 -7.50 -3.96
N TYR A 83 9.46 -7.96 -3.10
CA TYR A 83 8.20 -7.28 -2.84
C TYR A 83 8.44 -5.87 -2.31
N TYR A 84 9.22 -5.74 -1.23
CA TYR A 84 9.49 -4.44 -0.59
C TYR A 84 10.31 -3.50 -1.47
N ASN A 85 11.24 -4.02 -2.29
CA ASN A 85 12.01 -3.19 -3.22
C ASN A 85 11.14 -2.52 -4.30
N ASN A 86 9.99 -3.13 -4.62
CA ASN A 86 9.07 -2.67 -5.66
C ASN A 86 7.69 -2.31 -5.08
N LEU A 87 7.65 -1.77 -3.87
CA LEU A 87 6.40 -1.49 -3.15
C LEU A 87 5.49 -0.50 -3.90
N ASP A 88 6.06 0.44 -4.67
CA ASP A 88 5.30 1.38 -5.52
C ASP A 88 4.48 0.70 -6.62
N ILE A 89 4.86 -0.52 -6.99
CA ILE A 89 4.18 -1.34 -8.00
C ILE A 89 3.32 -2.41 -7.31
N ASN A 90 3.87 -3.08 -6.31
CA ASN A 90 3.28 -4.29 -5.75
C ASN A 90 2.10 -4.00 -4.83
N LEU A 91 2.19 -2.98 -3.98
CA LEU A 91 1.10 -2.66 -3.06
C LEU A 91 -0.16 -2.19 -3.82
N PRO A 92 -0.07 -1.31 -4.84
CA PRO A 92 -1.21 -0.98 -5.69
C PRO A 92 -1.79 -2.17 -6.49
N LYS A 93 -0.97 -3.14 -6.88
CA LYS A 93 -1.47 -4.37 -7.49
C LYS A 93 -2.26 -5.20 -6.48
N LEU A 94 -1.74 -5.35 -5.27
CA LEU A 94 -2.37 -6.11 -4.19
C LEU A 94 -3.74 -5.51 -3.82
N TYR A 95 -3.83 -4.18 -3.76
CA TYR A 95 -5.11 -3.48 -3.55
C TYR A 95 -6.15 -3.79 -4.63
N ARG A 96 -5.74 -3.84 -5.90
CA ARG A 96 -6.67 -4.22 -7.00
C ARG A 96 -7.15 -5.65 -6.87
N SER A 97 -6.29 -6.57 -6.44
CA SER A 97 -6.69 -7.97 -6.16
C SER A 97 -7.72 -8.00 -5.03
N PHE A 98 -7.46 -7.31 -3.93
CA PHE A 98 -8.40 -7.17 -2.81
C PHE A 98 -9.76 -6.58 -3.24
N GLU A 99 -9.77 -5.50 -4.03
CA GLU A 99 -11.01 -4.90 -4.53
C GLU A 99 -11.79 -5.88 -5.42
N LYS A 100 -11.09 -6.62 -6.30
CA LYS A 100 -11.72 -7.61 -7.17
C LYS A 100 -12.34 -8.75 -6.38
N GLU A 101 -11.61 -9.34 -5.44
CA GLU A 101 -12.10 -10.42 -4.58
C GLU A 101 -13.30 -9.96 -3.74
N SER A 102 -13.23 -8.75 -3.18
CA SER A 102 -14.33 -8.15 -2.41
C SER A 102 -15.61 -7.98 -3.23
N LEU A 103 -15.48 -7.61 -4.52
CA LEU A 103 -16.63 -7.48 -5.43
C LEU A 103 -17.23 -8.84 -5.82
N GLU A 104 -16.40 -9.87 -6.00
CA GLU A 104 -16.85 -11.23 -6.32
C GLU A 104 -17.68 -11.84 -5.16
N VAL A 105 -17.28 -11.60 -3.91
CA VAL A 105 -18.05 -12.01 -2.71
C VAL A 105 -19.43 -11.33 -2.64
N ILE A 106 -19.54 -10.06 -3.04
CA ILE A 106 -20.82 -9.32 -3.02
C ILE A 106 -21.75 -9.82 -4.15
N SER A 107 -21.20 -10.17 -5.31
CA SER A 107 -22.01 -10.68 -6.42
C SER A 107 -22.55 -12.09 -6.20
N SER A 108 -21.82 -12.95 -5.47
CA SER A 108 -22.24 -14.31 -5.12
C SER A 108 -23.28 -14.35 -4.00
N THR A 109 -23.29 -13.38 -3.08
CA THR A 109 -24.28 -13.28 -1.98
C THR A 109 -25.64 -12.72 -2.42
N ARG A 110 -25.73 -12.12 -3.62
CA ARG A 110 -26.99 -11.63 -4.20
C ARG A 110 -27.89 -12.72 -4.80
N TRP A 111 -27.46 -13.98 -4.80
CA TRP A 111 -28.18 -15.12 -5.37
C TRP A 111 -28.56 -16.21 -4.34
N LEU A 112 -28.64 -15.85 -3.06
CA LEU A 112 -29.13 -16.74 -1.99
C LEU A 112 -30.44 -16.22 -1.39
#